data_AF-A0A7Y5VB58-F1
#
_entry.id   AF-A0A7Y5VB58-F1
#
_cell.length_a   1.000
_cell.length_b   1.000
_cell.length_c   1.000
_cell.angle_alpha   90.00
_cell.angle_beta   90.00
_cell.angle_gamma   90.00
#
_symmetry.space_group_name_H-M   'P 1'
#
loop_
_entity.id
_entity.type
_entity.pdbx_description
1 polymer ?
#
loop_
_entity_poly.entity_id
_entity_poly.type
_entity_poly.pdbx_seq_one_letter_code
_entity_poly.pdbx_strand_id
1 'polypeptide(L)'
;MKVAVLFDGLSALGKTPDVLILETIEAVEAALTEAGNAVTRVPVNPDGRWVERVRRGKFDLVFNLCESIDGVGALEPAVISALELMGVPYTGASSYTTALCLRKHVVNTLLDR
;
A
#
# COMPACT_ATOMS: atom_id res chain seq x y z
N MET A 1 -0.61 -4.94 -18.11
CA MET A 1 -1.81 -4.72 -17.27
C MET A 1 -1.83 -3.28 -16.78
N LYS A 2 -2.95 -2.79 -16.25
CA LYS A 2 -3.04 -1.50 -15.58
C LYS A 2 -2.79 -1.70 -14.07
N VAL A 3 -1.63 -1.25 -13.60
CA VAL A 3 -1.17 -1.47 -12.22
C VAL A 3 -1.16 -0.15 -11.45
N ALA A 4 -1.77 -0.13 -10.27
CA ALA A 4 -1.62 0.97 -9.33
C ALA A 4 -0.47 0.68 -8.38
N VAL A 5 0.46 1.63 -8.19
CA VAL A 5 1.44 1.58 -7.10
C VAL A 5 0.90 2.44 -5.97
N LEU A 6 0.47 1.79 -4.88
CA LEU A 6 -0.17 2.42 -3.72
C LEU A 6 0.85 2.64 -2.61
N PHE A 7 0.95 3.85 -2.05
CA PHE A 7 1.98 4.20 -1.05
C PHE A 7 1.50 5.29 -0.08
N ASP A 8 2.21 5.50 1.04
CA ASP A 8 1.92 6.58 2.00
C ASP A 8 2.18 7.97 1.36
N GLY A 9 1.10 8.71 1.11
CA GLY A 9 1.15 9.98 0.39
C GLY A 9 1.81 11.10 1.18
N LEU A 10 1.56 11.19 2.49
CA LEU A 10 2.12 12.25 3.33
C LEU A 10 3.61 12.02 3.60
N SER A 11 4.00 10.77 3.85
CA SER A 11 5.40 10.41 4.08
C SER A 11 6.24 10.57 2.80
N ALA A 12 5.68 10.25 1.62
CA ALA A 12 6.41 10.37 0.35
C ALA A 12 6.39 11.78 -0.25
N LEU A 13 5.31 12.55 -0.09
CA LEU A 13 5.08 13.83 -0.81
C LEU A 13 4.90 15.04 0.13
N GLY A 14 5.11 14.86 1.44
CA GLY A 14 5.00 15.91 2.44
C GLY A 14 6.12 16.95 2.39
N LYS A 15 6.14 17.86 3.38
CA LYS A 15 7.14 18.94 3.46
C LYS A 15 8.58 18.45 3.64
N THR A 16 8.73 17.32 4.30
CA THR A 16 10.00 16.60 4.50
C THR A 16 9.77 15.16 4.06
N PRO A 17 9.91 14.89 2.75
CA PRO A 17 9.62 13.57 2.21
C PRO A 17 10.67 12.56 2.65
N ASP A 18 10.23 11.33 2.91
CA ASP A 18 11.13 10.21 3.10
C ASP A 18 11.69 9.76 1.74
N VAL A 19 12.98 10.01 1.54
CA VAL A 19 13.68 9.72 0.28
C VAL A 19 13.67 8.22 -0.02
N LEU A 20 13.74 7.36 0.99
CA LEU A 20 13.75 5.91 0.81
C LEU A 20 12.43 5.39 0.25
N ILE A 21 11.32 6.00 0.66
CA ILE A 21 9.98 5.67 0.13
C ILE A 21 9.92 6.06 -1.36
N LEU A 22 10.41 7.25 -1.72
CA LEU A 22 10.42 7.71 -3.11
C LEU A 22 11.28 6.82 -4.02
N GLU A 23 12.49 6.47 -3.58
CA GLU A 23 13.37 5.56 -4.32
C GLU A 23 12.72 4.19 -4.53
N THR A 24 12.02 3.67 -3.51
CA THR A 24 11.29 2.39 -3.62
C THR A 24 10.14 2.48 -4.62
N ILE A 25 9.35 3.57 -4.59
CA ILE A 25 8.27 3.79 -5.55
C ILE A 25 8.82 3.86 -6.98
N GLU A 26 9.92 4.59 -7.19
CA GLU A 26 10.56 4.75 -8.49
C GLU A 26 11.11 3.44 -9.03
N ALA A 27 11.80 2.67 -8.20
CA ALA A 27 12.35 1.36 -8.57
C ALA A 27 11.24 0.38 -8.97
N VAL A 28 10.15 0.32 -8.19
CA VAL A 28 9.01 -0.55 -8.48
C VAL A 28 8.27 -0.11 -9.75
N GLU A 29 8.05 1.20 -9.94
CA GLU A 29 7.42 1.71 -11.15
C GLU A 29 8.26 1.41 -12.40
N ALA A 30 9.58 1.62 -12.34
CA ALA A 30 10.48 1.30 -13.43
C ALA A 30 10.40 -0.18 -13.81
N ALA A 31 10.56 -1.08 -12.83
CA ALA A 31 10.50 -2.53 -13.06
C ALA A 31 9.14 -2.99 -13.64
N LEU A 32 8.02 -2.47 -13.12
CA LEU A 32 6.69 -2.79 -13.64
C LEU A 32 6.47 -2.26 -15.06
N THR A 33 6.99 -1.07 -15.36
CA THR A 33 6.89 -0.45 -16.69
C THR A 33 7.74 -1.20 -17.71
N GLU A 34 8.97 -1.58 -17.36
CA GLU A 34 9.86 -2.41 -18.18
C GLU A 34 9.25 -3.77 -18.49
N ALA A 35 8.47 -4.33 -17.56
CA ALA A 35 7.68 -5.55 -17.77
C ALA A 35 6.43 -5.35 -18.65
N GLY A 36 6.21 -4.15 -19.21
CA GLY A 36 5.11 -3.84 -20.15
C GLY A 36 3.79 -3.44 -19.49
N ASN A 37 3.79 -3.01 -18.23
CA ASN A 37 2.58 -2.56 -17.54
C ASN A 37 2.36 -1.05 -17.66
N ALA A 38 1.10 -0.64 -17.67
CA ALA A 38 0.70 0.75 -17.51
C ALA A 38 0.59 1.06 -16.02
N VAL A 39 1.57 1.78 -15.47
CA VAL A 39 1.67 2.05 -14.04
C VAL A 39 1.02 3.39 -13.69
N THR A 40 0.38 3.47 -12.52
CA THR A 40 -0.13 4.73 -11.96
C THR A 40 0.17 4.79 -10.47
N ARG A 41 0.90 5.81 -10.05
CA ARG A 41 1.09 6.15 -8.63
C ARG A 41 -0.23 6.57 -7.98
N VAL A 42 -0.55 6.01 -6.81
CA VAL A 42 -1.74 6.34 -6.01
C VAL A 42 -1.29 6.62 -4.57
N PRO A 43 -1.21 7.91 -4.16
CA PRO A 43 -0.89 8.25 -2.78
C PRO A 43 -2.10 8.00 -1.88
N VAL A 44 -1.86 7.35 -0.74
CA VAL A 44 -2.83 7.16 0.35
C VAL A 44 -2.72 8.35 1.29
N ASN A 45 -3.81 9.09 1.42
CA ASN A 45 -3.95 10.18 2.38
C ASN A 45 -5.13 9.89 3.32
N PRO A 46 -5.14 10.45 4.54
CA PRO A 46 -6.24 10.28 5.51
C PRO A 46 -7.61 10.73 5.00
N ASP A 47 -7.67 11.55 3.96
CA ASP A 47 -8.91 12.07 3.37
C ASP A 47 -9.77 11.03 2.61
N GLY A 48 -9.25 9.81 2.42
CA GLY A 48 -9.96 8.72 1.77
C GLY A 48 -10.19 8.87 0.26
N ARG A 49 -9.76 9.97 -0.39
CA ARG A 49 -9.99 10.19 -1.83
C ARG A 49 -9.31 9.15 -2.71
N TRP A 50 -8.25 8.53 -2.20
CA TRP A 50 -7.53 7.45 -2.86
C TRP A 50 -8.43 6.23 -3.14
N VAL A 51 -9.44 5.95 -2.29
CA VAL A 51 -10.38 4.83 -2.47
C VAL A 51 -11.17 5.01 -3.77
N GLU A 52 -11.73 6.20 -3.98
CA GLU A 52 -12.43 6.52 -5.23
C GLU A 52 -11.51 6.50 -6.46
N ARG A 53 -10.24 6.91 -6.29
CA ARG A 53 -9.24 6.84 -7.36
C ARG A 53 -8.94 5.40 -7.77
N VAL A 54 -8.81 4.49 -6.80
CA VAL A 54 -8.64 3.05 -7.05
C VAL A 54 -9.90 2.49 -7.73
N ARG A 55 -11.09 2.75 -7.17
CA ARG A 55 -12.37 2.26 -7.70
C ARG A 55 -12.63 2.69 -9.15
N ARG A 56 -12.40 3.97 -9.46
CA ARG A 56 -12.59 4.51 -10.83
C ARG A 56 -11.46 4.15 -11.77
N GLY A 57 -10.27 3.90 -11.21
CA GLY A 57 -9.08 3.53 -11.96
C GLY A 57 -9.22 2.21 -12.70
N LYS A 58 -10.09 1.29 -12.25
CA LYS A 58 -10.25 -0.06 -12.83
C LYS A 58 -8.89 -0.74 -13.06
N PHE A 59 -8.07 -0.76 -12.01
CA PHE A 59 -6.77 -1.40 -12.03
C PHE A 59 -6.93 -2.91 -12.04
N ASP A 60 -6.07 -3.59 -12.79
CA ASP A 60 -6.00 -5.06 -12.80
C ASP A 60 -5.30 -5.58 -11.53
N LEU A 61 -4.41 -4.76 -10.96
CA LEU A 61 -3.63 -5.06 -9.76
C LEU A 61 -3.25 -3.76 -9.03
N VAL A 62 -3.25 -3.82 -7.69
CA VAL A 62 -2.59 -2.82 -6.83
C VAL A 62 -1.30 -3.42 -6.29
N PHE A 63 -0.16 -2.87 -6.69
CA PHE A 63 1.10 -3.11 -6.01
C PHE A 63 1.13 -2.27 -4.73
N ASN A 64 0.91 -2.91 -3.58
CA ASN A 64 0.82 -2.23 -2.29
C ASN A 64 2.22 -2.01 -1.68
N LEU A 65 2.59 -0.75 -1.50
CA LEU A 65 3.79 -0.26 -0.78
C LEU A 65 3.39 0.63 0.42
N CYS A 66 2.12 0.64 0.83
CA CYS A 66 1.67 1.44 1.96
C CYS A 66 1.91 0.66 3.26
N GLU A 67 2.88 1.09 4.06
CA GLU A 67 3.22 0.51 5.39
C GLU A 67 2.73 1.37 6.56
N SER A 68 2.35 2.62 6.28
CA SER A 68 1.79 3.56 7.24
C SER A 68 0.91 4.59 6.55
N ILE A 69 0.21 5.38 7.35
CA ILE A 69 -0.42 6.62 6.90
C ILE A 69 0.04 7.70 7.86
N ASP A 70 0.82 8.68 7.38
CA ASP A 70 1.37 9.75 8.21
C ASP A 70 2.19 9.22 9.41
N GLY A 71 3.00 8.19 9.15
CA GLY A 71 3.79 7.51 10.19
C GLY A 71 3.00 6.60 11.13
N VAL A 72 1.68 6.49 10.98
CA VAL A 72 0.83 5.63 11.82
C VAL A 72 0.67 4.25 11.17
N GLY A 73 1.57 3.31 11.49
CA GLY A 73 1.54 1.94 10.97
C GLY A 73 0.27 1.15 11.33
N ALA A 74 -0.38 1.47 12.46
CA ALA A 74 -1.63 0.82 12.87
C ALA A 74 -2.80 1.03 11.88
N LEU A 75 -2.69 2.00 10.96
CA LEU A 75 -3.69 2.27 9.92
C LEU A 75 -3.49 1.45 8.64
N GLU A 76 -2.33 0.82 8.46
CA GLU A 76 -2.01 -0.02 7.29
C GLU A 76 -3.08 -1.08 7.01
N PRO A 77 -3.57 -1.88 8.00
CA PRO A 77 -4.57 -2.89 7.73
C PRO A 77 -5.89 -2.34 7.19
N ALA A 78 -6.24 -1.08 7.49
CA ALA A 78 -7.45 -0.46 6.99
C ALA A 78 -7.37 -0.16 5.49
N VAL A 79 -6.17 0.20 5.00
CA VAL A 79 -5.91 0.39 3.57
C VAL A 79 -6.09 -0.94 2.82
N ILE A 80 -5.48 -2.01 3.34
CA ILE A 80 -5.59 -3.35 2.76
C ILE A 80 -7.05 -3.84 2.80
N SER A 81 -7.75 -3.64 3.91
CA SER A 81 -9.17 -4.02 4.06
C SER A 81 -10.06 -3.31 3.03
N ALA A 82 -9.76 -2.06 2.70
CA ALA A 82 -10.51 -1.35 1.67
C ALA A 82 -10.27 -1.94 0.27
N LEU A 83 -9.05 -2.39 -0.05
CA LEU A 83 -8.77 -3.11 -1.30
C LEU A 83 -9.51 -4.45 -1.36
N GLU A 84 -9.47 -5.21 -0.27
CA GLU A 84 -10.21 -6.48 -0.12
C GLU A 84 -11.71 -6.28 -0.32
N LEU A 85 -12.29 -5.26 0.34
CA LEU A 85 -13.70 -4.94 0.24
C LEU A 85 -14.11 -4.53 -1.19
N MET A 86 -13.25 -3.78 -1.89
CA MET A 86 -13.48 -3.41 -3.30
C MET A 86 -13.26 -4.57 -4.27
N GLY A 87 -12.74 -5.71 -3.82
CA GLY A 87 -12.41 -6.86 -4.67
C GLY A 87 -11.29 -6.57 -5.67
N VAL A 88 -10.40 -5.62 -5.36
CA VAL A 88 -9.27 -5.27 -6.22
C VAL A 88 -8.10 -6.20 -5.90
N PRO A 89 -7.54 -6.93 -6.88
CA PRO A 89 -6.35 -7.73 -6.64
C PRO A 89 -5.20 -6.87 -6.15
N TYR A 90 -4.44 -7.34 -5.15
CA TYR A 90 -3.31 -6.60 -4.60
C TYR A 90 -2.13 -7.52 -4.23
N THR A 91 -0.93 -6.95 -4.14
CA THR A 91 0.27 -7.64 -3.65
C THR A 91 0.42 -7.49 -2.13
N GLY A 92 1.02 -8.49 -1.48
CA GLY A 92 1.30 -8.47 -0.05
C GLY A 92 0.37 -9.35 0.77
N ALA A 93 0.37 -9.13 2.09
CA ALA A 93 -0.42 -9.92 3.04
C ALA A 93 -1.85 -9.39 3.17
N SER A 94 -2.76 -10.26 3.63
CA SER A 94 -4.13 -9.86 3.96
C SER A 94 -4.20 -8.88 5.13
N SER A 95 -5.28 -8.11 5.20
CA SER A 95 -5.51 -7.14 6.28
C SER A 95 -5.40 -7.80 7.66
N TYR A 96 -5.96 -9.00 7.81
CA TYR A 96 -5.89 -9.78 9.04
C TYR A 96 -4.46 -10.18 9.41
N THR A 97 -3.68 -10.66 8.44
CA THR A 97 -2.29 -11.05 8.65
C THR A 97 -1.45 -9.84 9.03
N THR A 98 -1.59 -8.72 8.31
CA THR A 98 -0.88 -7.47 8.62
C THR A 98 -1.25 -6.95 10.02
N ALA A 99 -2.54 -6.91 10.36
CA ALA A 99 -3.00 -6.49 11.68
C ALA A 99 -2.44 -7.37 12.81
N LEU A 100 -2.23 -8.66 12.55
CA LEU A 100 -1.59 -9.59 13.47
C LEU A 100 -0.09 -9.31 13.59
N CYS A 101 0.61 -9.19 12.47
CA CYS A 101 2.06 -8.97 12.40
C CYS A 101 2.52 -7.65 13.01
N LEU A 102 1.69 -6.60 12.96
CA LEU A 102 1.97 -5.32 13.62
C LEU A 102 2.03 -5.42 15.15
N ARG A 103 1.45 -6.47 15.74
CA ARG A 103 1.42 -6.68 17.20
C ARG A 103 2.44 -7.74 17.62
N LYS A 104 3.69 -7.30 17.82
CA LYS A 104 4.83 -8.18 18.17
C LYS A 104 4.54 -9.16 19.32
N HIS A 105 3.88 -8.70 20.39
CA HIS A 105 3.54 -9.55 21.54
C HIS A 105 2.58 -10.70 21.15
N VAL A 106 1.61 -10.44 20.26
CA VAL A 106 0.68 -11.45 19.77
C VAL A 106 1.38 -12.44 18.86
N VAL A 107 2.21 -11.95 17.92
CA VAL A 107 2.99 -12.80 17.02
C VAL A 107 3.92 -13.71 17.80
N ASN A 108 4.68 -13.19 18.77
CA ASN A 108 5.58 -14.00 19.58
C ASN A 108 4.82 -15.10 20.33
N THR A 109 3.67 -14.77 20.93
CA THR A 109 2.80 -15.77 21.61
C THR A 109 2.31 -16.86 20.65
N LEU A 110 2.04 -16.53 19.38
CA LEU A 110 1.64 -17.50 18.35
C LEU A 110 2.79 -18.39 17.89
N LEU A 111 4.02 -17.86 17.89
CA LEU A 111 5.24 -18.57 17.50
C LEU A 111 5.86 -19.40 18.64
N ASP A 112 5.53 -19.11 19.91
CA ASP A 112 5.98 -19.85 21.10
C ASP A 112 5.32 -21.24 21.26
N ARG A 113 4.76 -21.80 20.18
CA ARG A 113 4.11 -23.11 20.13
C ARG A 113 5.01 -24.16 19.50
#